data_AF-A0A946Z9T4-F1
#
_entry.id   AF-A0A946Z9T4-F1
#
_cell.length_a   1.000
_cell.length_b   1.000
_cell.length_c   1.000
_cell.angle_alpha   90.00
_cell.angle_beta   90.00
_cell.angle_gamma   90.00
#
_symmetry.space_group_name_H-M   'P 1'
#
loop_
_entity.id
_entity.type
_entity.pdbx_description
1 polymer ?
#
loop_
_entity_poly.entity_id
_entity_poly.type
_entity_poly.pdbx_seq_one_letter_code
_entity_poly.pdbx_strand_id
1 'polypeptide(L)'
;PPPPPPPSGDNNPPTVSITSPNNGQNVSVGSTVSVGVSANDTDGTVTKYQVYVNNKLVDTDGTNYTPHKIRGITAGSYEIRVVVTDNDGDTASDTINITAGNSNPPPPPPASGITITRINPISDASTGPLYNGNTLDLGANLNIRANISNSNAKSVYFKLRGATFRNQVENVAPYSLFGDDSGDYKPGTWNSGSHTLTVEAYSGTNRSGSLLGSRTYNFNVSGNNSGKSAIAYPNPVKQGNVNVKLPETITGVAGYAIISPSGTEIERGSIDASKMGDTKLLQIDSANMKNDGVYYLVIQANYDVFTVPIIKQ
;
A
#
# COMPACT_ATOMS: atom_id res chain seq x y z
N PRO A 1 20.12 -68.21 -17.81
CA PRO A 1 20.14 -66.80 -17.37
C PRO A 1 19.12 -66.58 -16.25
N PRO A 2 19.46 -65.89 -15.15
CA PRO A 2 18.43 -65.40 -14.24
C PRO A 2 17.49 -64.44 -15.01
N PRO A 3 16.20 -64.35 -14.63
CA PRO A 3 15.31 -63.37 -15.21
C PRO A 3 15.91 -61.96 -15.05
N PRO A 4 15.74 -61.07 -16.04
CA PRO A 4 16.18 -59.69 -15.89
C PRO A 4 15.57 -59.12 -14.59
N PRO A 5 16.34 -58.36 -13.80
CA PRO A 5 15.80 -57.72 -12.61
C PRO A 5 14.56 -56.90 -13.01
N PRO A 6 13.47 -56.92 -12.22
CA PRO A 6 12.34 -56.03 -12.45
C PRO A 6 12.85 -54.58 -12.50
N PRO A 7 12.29 -53.69 -13.35
CA PRO A 7 12.69 -52.30 -13.39
C PRO A 7 12.61 -51.73 -11.98
N SER A 8 13.75 -51.39 -11.42
CA SER A 8 13.88 -50.92 -10.04
C SER A 8 14.04 -49.41 -10.06
N GLY A 9 12.98 -48.73 -9.64
CA GLY A 9 12.96 -47.29 -9.38
C GLY A 9 11.53 -46.79 -9.57
N ASP A 10 10.86 -46.40 -8.50
CA ASP A 10 9.71 -45.50 -8.64
C ASP A 10 10.23 -44.25 -9.36
N ASN A 11 9.59 -43.87 -10.48
CA ASN A 11 9.92 -42.64 -11.19
C ASN A 11 9.60 -41.43 -10.30
N ASN A 12 10.54 -40.49 -10.16
CA ASN A 12 10.23 -39.21 -9.53
C ASN A 12 9.81 -38.20 -10.59
N PRO A 13 8.67 -37.50 -10.40
CA PRO A 13 8.24 -36.48 -11.34
C PRO A 13 9.31 -35.38 -11.54
N PRO A 14 9.38 -34.76 -12.73
CA PRO A 14 10.32 -33.70 -13.00
C PRO A 14 10.03 -32.47 -12.11
N THR A 15 10.99 -31.56 -12.03
CA THR A 15 10.84 -30.24 -11.42
C THR A 15 10.87 -29.16 -12.49
N VAL A 16 10.12 -28.08 -12.30
CA VAL A 16 10.08 -26.94 -13.23
C VAL A 16 9.92 -25.63 -12.47
N SER A 17 10.58 -24.59 -12.97
CA SER A 17 10.44 -23.21 -12.51
C SER A 17 10.49 -22.24 -13.69
N ILE A 18 9.62 -21.24 -13.68
CA ILE A 18 9.67 -20.11 -14.62
C ILE A 18 10.68 -19.11 -14.06
N THR A 19 11.77 -18.91 -14.81
CA THR A 19 12.88 -18.02 -14.42
C THR A 19 12.71 -16.59 -14.90
N SER A 20 11.83 -16.38 -15.87
CA SER A 20 11.42 -15.05 -16.34
C SER A 20 10.09 -15.16 -17.09
N PRO A 21 9.18 -14.19 -16.98
CA PRO A 21 9.19 -13.09 -16.03
C PRO A 21 9.03 -13.57 -14.57
N ASN A 22 9.22 -12.68 -13.61
CA ASN A 22 8.93 -12.98 -12.20
C ASN A 22 7.42 -12.99 -11.94
N ASN A 23 6.96 -13.80 -10.98
CA ASN A 23 5.58 -13.74 -10.52
C ASN A 23 5.25 -12.33 -9.98
N GLY A 24 4.11 -11.80 -10.42
CA GLY A 24 3.66 -10.43 -10.14
C GLY A 24 4.34 -9.33 -10.98
N GLN A 25 5.21 -9.67 -11.93
CA GLN A 25 5.93 -8.66 -12.72
C GLN A 25 4.96 -7.82 -13.57
N ASN A 26 5.16 -6.50 -13.56
CA ASN A 26 4.48 -5.57 -14.46
C ASN A 26 5.33 -5.32 -15.70
N VAL A 27 4.73 -5.43 -16.88
CA VAL A 27 5.39 -5.28 -18.19
C VAL A 27 4.72 -4.19 -19.03
N SER A 28 5.49 -3.56 -19.91
CA SER A 28 4.98 -2.49 -20.78
C SER A 28 4.05 -3.03 -21.87
N VAL A 29 2.92 -2.37 -22.12
CA VAL A 29 2.05 -2.67 -23.25
C VAL A 29 2.83 -2.52 -24.56
N GLY A 30 2.63 -3.45 -25.50
CA GLY A 30 3.33 -3.51 -26.78
C GLY A 30 4.74 -4.11 -26.70
N SER A 31 5.27 -4.39 -25.50
CA SER A 31 6.55 -5.06 -25.35
C SER A 31 6.47 -6.55 -25.71
N THR A 32 7.64 -7.18 -25.84
CA THR A 32 7.75 -8.63 -25.97
C THR A 32 8.18 -9.22 -24.65
N VAL A 33 7.37 -10.13 -24.09
CA VAL A 33 7.71 -10.88 -22.87
C VAL A 33 8.31 -12.22 -23.27
N SER A 34 9.49 -12.54 -22.75
CA SER A 34 10.17 -13.82 -22.99
C SER A 34 9.97 -14.73 -21.77
N VAL A 35 9.41 -15.92 -21.98
CA VAL A 35 9.21 -16.93 -20.93
C VAL A 35 10.48 -17.76 -20.80
N GLY A 36 11.24 -17.58 -19.73
CA GLY A 36 12.39 -18.41 -19.36
C GLY A 36 11.95 -19.55 -18.44
N VAL A 37 12.50 -20.74 -18.64
CA VAL A 37 12.16 -21.94 -17.88
C VAL A 37 13.44 -22.66 -17.49
N SER A 38 13.46 -23.20 -16.27
CA SER A 38 14.44 -24.18 -15.81
C SER A 38 13.70 -25.42 -15.35
N ALA A 39 14.04 -26.58 -15.91
CA ALA A 39 13.47 -27.85 -15.50
C ALA A 39 14.57 -28.89 -15.31
N ASN A 40 14.35 -29.83 -14.39
CA ASN A 40 15.28 -30.91 -14.08
C ASN A 40 14.51 -32.15 -13.65
N ASP A 41 15.01 -33.31 -14.04
CA ASP A 41 14.57 -34.62 -13.59
C ASP A 41 15.78 -35.30 -12.94
N THR A 42 15.59 -35.91 -11.77
CA THR A 42 16.68 -36.46 -10.94
C THR A 42 17.09 -37.87 -11.32
N ASP A 43 16.20 -38.61 -11.97
CA ASP A 43 16.30 -40.03 -12.30
C ASP A 43 16.01 -40.30 -13.78
N GLY A 44 15.48 -39.31 -14.49
CA GLY A 44 15.26 -39.34 -15.93
C GLY A 44 15.66 -38.07 -16.67
N THR A 45 14.92 -37.78 -17.72
CA THR A 45 15.11 -36.65 -18.63
C THR A 45 13.77 -36.01 -18.98
N VAL A 46 13.73 -34.68 -19.03
CA VAL A 46 12.56 -33.94 -19.54
C VAL A 46 12.45 -34.11 -21.05
N THR A 47 11.31 -34.61 -21.54
CA THR A 47 11.08 -34.89 -22.97
C THR A 47 10.19 -33.88 -23.67
N LYS A 48 9.41 -33.08 -22.92
CA LYS A 48 8.45 -32.13 -23.49
C LYS A 48 8.25 -30.93 -22.58
N TYR A 49 8.16 -29.73 -23.18
CA TYR A 49 7.75 -28.49 -22.54
C TYR A 49 6.48 -27.97 -23.21
N GLN A 50 5.53 -27.48 -22.43
CA GLN A 50 4.30 -26.86 -22.93
C GLN A 50 4.07 -25.53 -22.21
N VAL A 51 3.97 -24.45 -22.98
CA VAL A 51 3.72 -23.10 -22.44
C VAL A 51 2.27 -22.72 -22.68
N TYR A 52 1.57 -22.32 -21.64
CA TYR A 52 0.20 -21.85 -21.66
C TYR A 52 0.14 -20.38 -21.24
N VAL A 53 -0.67 -19.60 -21.96
CA VAL A 53 -0.99 -18.20 -21.61
C VAL A 53 -2.51 -18.07 -21.53
N ASN A 54 -3.04 -17.67 -20.37
CA ASN A 54 -4.47 -17.61 -20.09
C ASN A 54 -5.19 -18.92 -20.46
N ASN A 55 -4.63 -20.04 -20.00
CA ASN A 55 -5.09 -21.41 -20.28
C ASN A 55 -5.07 -21.87 -21.74
N LYS A 56 -4.55 -21.05 -22.67
CA LYS A 56 -4.34 -21.45 -24.07
C LYS A 56 -2.91 -21.95 -24.25
N LEU A 57 -2.75 -23.15 -24.83
CA LEU A 57 -1.44 -23.64 -25.26
C LEU A 57 -0.91 -22.73 -26.38
N VAL A 58 0.25 -22.11 -26.15
CA VAL A 58 0.89 -21.18 -27.09
C VAL A 58 2.22 -21.68 -27.62
N ASP A 59 2.84 -22.65 -26.94
CA ASP A 59 4.10 -23.25 -27.38
C ASP A 59 4.24 -24.71 -26.95
N THR A 60 5.00 -25.48 -27.72
CA THR A 60 5.41 -26.84 -27.36
C THR A 60 6.81 -27.12 -27.89
N ASP A 61 7.71 -27.50 -26.99
CA ASP A 61 9.07 -27.91 -27.29
C ASP A 61 9.30 -29.36 -26.88
N GLY A 62 10.33 -29.99 -27.47
CA GLY A 62 10.78 -31.34 -27.14
C GLY A 62 11.72 -31.35 -25.93
N THR A 63 12.86 -32.03 -26.03
CA THR A 63 13.83 -32.15 -24.93
C THR A 63 14.57 -30.85 -24.59
N ASN A 64 14.67 -29.92 -25.55
CA ASN A 64 15.34 -28.64 -25.36
C ASN A 64 14.33 -27.50 -25.37
N TYR A 65 14.30 -26.71 -24.30
CA TYR A 65 13.43 -25.54 -24.20
C TYR A 65 14.00 -24.34 -24.94
N THR A 66 13.18 -23.69 -25.75
CA THR A 66 13.43 -22.38 -26.35
C THR A 66 12.49 -21.34 -25.73
N PRO A 67 12.99 -20.17 -25.28
CA PRO A 67 12.12 -19.18 -24.63
C PRO A 67 10.97 -18.68 -25.51
N HIS A 68 9.74 -18.99 -25.11
CA HIS A 68 8.53 -18.49 -25.78
C HIS A 68 8.44 -16.97 -25.70
N LYS A 69 8.06 -16.30 -26.81
CA LYS A 69 7.95 -14.84 -26.89
C LYS A 69 6.50 -14.38 -27.10
N ILE A 70 5.92 -13.78 -26.07
CA ILE A 70 4.61 -13.10 -26.15
C ILE A 70 4.85 -11.71 -26.75
N ARG A 71 4.66 -11.55 -28.06
CA ARG A 71 4.91 -10.30 -28.78
C ARG A 71 3.71 -9.36 -28.70
N GLY A 72 3.97 -8.07 -28.53
CA GLY A 72 2.94 -7.04 -28.59
C GLY A 72 1.89 -7.19 -27.50
N ILE A 73 2.32 -7.51 -26.27
CA ILE A 73 1.40 -7.80 -25.17
C ILE A 73 0.42 -6.65 -24.94
N THR A 74 -0.89 -6.93 -24.92
CA THR A 74 -1.93 -5.93 -24.71
C THR A 74 -2.18 -5.70 -23.22
N ALA A 75 -2.85 -4.61 -22.85
CA ALA A 75 -3.16 -4.35 -21.44
C ALA A 75 -4.08 -5.45 -20.85
N GLY A 76 -3.78 -5.91 -19.64
CA GLY A 76 -4.52 -6.96 -18.94
C GLY A 76 -3.67 -7.75 -17.94
N SER A 77 -4.30 -8.71 -17.27
CA SER A 77 -3.59 -9.72 -16.46
C SER A 77 -3.38 -10.99 -17.30
N TYR A 78 -2.23 -11.62 -17.12
CA TYR A 78 -1.84 -12.83 -17.84
C TYR A 78 -1.38 -13.89 -16.84
N GLU A 79 -2.01 -15.05 -16.91
CA GLU A 79 -1.54 -16.26 -16.26
C GLU A 79 -0.64 -17.01 -17.24
N ILE A 80 0.63 -17.25 -16.87
CA ILE A 80 1.59 -18.02 -17.64
C ILE A 80 1.86 -19.30 -16.88
N ARG A 81 1.54 -20.44 -17.49
CA ARG A 81 1.77 -21.76 -16.92
C ARG A 81 2.66 -22.58 -17.83
N VAL A 82 3.70 -23.18 -17.29
CA VAL A 82 4.57 -24.11 -18.00
C VAL A 82 4.36 -25.50 -17.43
N VAL A 83 4.19 -26.49 -18.31
CA VAL A 83 4.09 -27.91 -17.95
C VAL A 83 5.25 -28.63 -18.62
N VAL A 84 5.94 -29.50 -17.88
CA VAL A 84 6.98 -30.38 -18.41
C VAL A 84 6.58 -31.83 -18.24
N THR A 85 7.05 -32.70 -19.14
CA THR A 85 6.86 -34.17 -19.06
C THR A 85 8.22 -34.85 -19.15
N ASP A 86 8.46 -35.88 -18.33
CA ASP A 86 9.69 -36.69 -18.37
C ASP A 86 9.62 -37.84 -19.41
N ASN A 87 10.59 -38.75 -19.41
CA ASN A 87 10.64 -39.91 -20.31
C ASN A 87 9.74 -41.09 -19.89
N ASP A 88 9.22 -41.07 -18.67
CA ASP A 88 8.36 -42.12 -18.11
C ASP A 88 6.88 -41.70 -18.09
N GLY A 89 6.60 -40.43 -18.41
CA GLY A 89 5.28 -39.86 -18.64
C GLY A 89 4.77 -38.97 -17.51
N ASP A 90 5.51 -38.79 -16.41
CA ASP A 90 5.10 -37.92 -15.31
C ASP A 90 5.29 -36.45 -15.66
N THR A 91 4.53 -35.60 -14.96
CA THR A 91 4.47 -34.16 -15.28
C THR A 91 4.62 -33.29 -14.05
N ALA A 92 5.18 -32.11 -14.27
CA ALA A 92 5.18 -31.03 -13.29
C ALA A 92 4.86 -29.69 -13.96
N SER A 93 4.41 -28.73 -13.16
CA SER A 93 4.04 -27.41 -13.67
C SER A 93 4.42 -26.29 -12.72
N ASP A 94 4.73 -25.14 -13.30
CA ASP A 94 4.87 -23.87 -12.59
C ASP A 94 3.98 -22.81 -13.23
N THR A 95 3.42 -21.93 -12.41
CA THR A 95 2.47 -20.88 -12.85
C THR A 95 2.82 -19.55 -12.21
N ILE A 96 2.92 -18.52 -13.05
CA ILE A 96 3.10 -17.15 -12.62
C ILE A 96 2.01 -16.25 -13.19
N ASN A 97 1.75 -15.15 -12.50
CA ASN A 97 0.86 -14.11 -12.97
C ASN A 97 1.67 -12.86 -13.30
N ILE A 98 1.45 -12.24 -14.45
CA ILE A 98 2.00 -10.93 -14.80
C ILE A 98 0.89 -9.98 -15.17
N THR A 99 1.16 -8.68 -15.09
CA THR A 99 0.24 -7.65 -15.58
C THR A 99 0.92 -6.87 -16.69
N ALA A 100 0.20 -6.62 -17.79
CA ALA A 100 0.60 -5.67 -18.81
C ALA A 100 -0.33 -4.47 -18.74
N GLY A 101 0.21 -3.26 -18.74
CA GLY A 101 -0.65 -2.07 -18.83
C GLY A 101 -1.41 -1.69 -17.57
N ASN A 102 -0.98 -2.17 -16.39
CA ASN A 102 -1.16 -1.38 -15.17
C ASN A 102 -0.14 -0.25 -15.17
N SER A 103 -0.30 0.67 -16.13
CA SER A 103 0.23 2.01 -15.99
C SER A 103 -0.88 2.84 -15.35
N ASN A 104 -0.79 3.07 -14.04
CA ASN A 104 -0.78 4.48 -13.66
C ASN A 104 0.21 5.13 -14.64
N PRO A 105 -0.12 6.22 -15.36
CA PRO A 105 0.80 6.82 -16.32
C PRO A 105 2.19 6.81 -15.68
N PRO A 106 3.28 6.53 -16.42
CA PRO A 106 4.61 6.60 -15.83
C PRO A 106 4.60 7.87 -14.98
N PRO A 107 5.01 7.82 -13.69
CA PRO A 107 5.29 9.07 -13.02
C PRO A 107 6.13 9.81 -14.06
N PRO A 108 5.74 11.03 -14.46
CA PRO A 108 6.57 11.85 -15.34
C PRO A 108 8.00 11.64 -14.87
N PRO A 109 8.97 11.44 -15.78
CA PRO A 109 10.36 11.26 -15.40
C PRO A 109 10.60 12.21 -14.23
N PRO A 110 11.06 11.71 -13.05
CA PRO A 110 11.02 12.50 -11.82
C PRO A 110 11.53 13.86 -12.21
N ALA A 111 10.66 14.87 -12.20
CA ALA A 111 11.08 16.14 -12.76
C ALA A 111 12.35 16.47 -11.99
N SER A 112 13.45 16.63 -12.72
CA SER A 112 14.70 17.14 -12.20
C SER A 112 14.33 18.48 -11.57
N GLY A 113 13.96 18.47 -10.29
CA GLY A 113 13.21 19.59 -9.76
C GLY A 113 12.18 19.40 -8.66
N ILE A 114 11.58 18.23 -8.47
CA ILE A 114 10.68 18.01 -7.32
C ILE A 114 11.50 17.43 -6.17
N THR A 115 11.66 18.21 -5.11
CA THR A 115 12.21 17.76 -3.82
C THR A 115 11.22 18.03 -2.71
N ILE A 116 11.32 17.27 -1.63
CA ILE A 116 10.43 17.40 -0.48
C ILE A 116 11.23 17.85 0.73
N THR A 117 10.71 18.84 1.44
CA THR A 117 11.24 19.34 2.70
C THR A 117 10.23 19.11 3.80
N ARG A 118 10.70 18.58 4.93
CA ARG A 118 9.95 18.44 6.17
C ARG A 118 9.92 19.80 6.87
N ILE A 119 8.76 20.24 7.33
CA ILE A 119 8.58 21.53 7.99
C ILE A 119 8.01 21.32 9.39
N ASN A 120 8.63 21.94 10.40
CA ASN A 120 8.01 22.08 11.71
C ASN A 120 6.94 23.19 11.61
N PRO A 121 5.64 22.88 11.71
CA PRO A 121 4.55 23.83 11.56
C PRO A 121 4.39 24.80 12.75
N ILE A 122 5.15 24.61 13.84
CA ILE A 122 5.14 25.54 14.98
C ILE A 122 6.15 26.67 14.76
N SER A 123 7.28 26.35 14.15
CA SER A 123 8.38 27.30 13.93
C SER A 123 8.60 27.69 12.48
N ASP A 124 7.77 27.15 11.57
CA ASP A 124 7.90 27.20 10.10
C ASP A 124 9.28 26.79 9.57
N ALA A 125 10.08 26.14 10.41
CA ALA A 125 11.46 25.83 10.11
C ALA A 125 11.57 24.54 9.30
N SER A 126 12.46 24.55 8.32
CA SER A 126 12.88 23.35 7.61
C SER A 126 13.59 22.39 8.57
N THR A 127 13.07 21.17 8.70
CA THR A 127 13.68 20.06 9.46
C THR A 127 14.45 19.10 8.56
N GLY A 128 14.64 19.46 7.28
CA GLY A 128 15.46 18.74 6.32
C GLY A 128 14.67 18.02 5.22
N PRO A 129 15.36 17.42 4.24
CA PRO A 129 14.73 16.74 3.12
C PRO A 129 14.03 15.44 3.54
N LEU A 130 13.04 15.02 2.76
CA LEU A 130 12.45 13.67 2.82
C LEU A 130 13.04 12.80 1.71
N TYR A 131 13.42 11.57 2.06
CA TYR A 131 13.94 10.54 1.17
C TYR A 131 13.13 9.25 1.27
N ASN A 132 13.26 8.40 0.25
CA ASN A 132 12.72 7.04 0.31
C ASN A 132 13.38 6.25 1.45
N GLY A 133 12.56 5.47 2.17
CA GLY A 133 12.99 4.66 3.31
C GLY A 133 13.19 5.47 4.60
N ASN A 134 12.92 6.78 4.61
CA ASN A 134 12.97 7.55 5.86
C ASN A 134 11.99 6.98 6.88
N THR A 135 12.44 6.95 8.14
CA THR A 135 11.55 6.79 9.29
C THR A 135 11.46 8.14 9.99
N LEU A 136 10.25 8.66 10.11
CA LEU A 136 9.96 9.95 10.73
C LEU A 136 9.46 9.69 12.15
N ASP A 137 10.27 10.04 13.14
CA ASP A 137 9.83 10.07 14.54
C ASP A 137 9.10 11.38 14.80
N LEU A 138 7.78 11.31 14.86
CA LEU A 138 6.92 12.48 15.02
C LEU A 138 6.69 12.74 16.50
N GLY A 139 7.70 13.33 17.15
CA GLY A 139 7.55 13.92 18.49
C GLY A 139 6.74 15.24 18.49
N ALA A 140 6.47 15.81 17.32
CA ALA A 140 5.64 17.00 17.10
C ALA A 140 4.94 16.93 15.73
N ASN A 141 3.84 17.67 15.58
CA ASN A 141 3.10 17.83 14.31
C ASN A 141 4.07 18.16 13.17
N LEU A 142 3.90 17.56 11.99
CA LEU A 142 4.79 17.74 10.83
C LEU A 142 3.97 18.21 9.62
N ASN A 143 4.47 19.22 8.91
CA ASN A 143 4.00 19.54 7.55
C ASN A 143 5.07 19.14 6.51
N ILE A 144 4.65 18.97 5.26
CA ILE A 144 5.49 18.60 4.14
C ILE A 144 5.37 19.68 3.07
N ARG A 145 6.50 20.25 2.66
CA ARG A 145 6.58 21.20 1.54
C ARG A 145 7.16 20.53 0.30
N ALA A 146 6.52 20.74 -0.84
CA ALA A 146 7.09 20.43 -2.14
C ALA A 146 7.84 21.64 -2.71
N ASN A 147 9.12 21.44 -3.03
CA ASN A 147 9.91 22.42 -3.79
C ASN A 147 9.90 21.99 -5.25
N ILE A 148 9.48 22.88 -6.14
CA ILE A 148 9.38 22.64 -7.59
C ILE A 148 10.35 23.58 -8.30
N SER A 149 11.38 23.04 -8.95
CA SER A 149 12.34 23.87 -9.71
C SER A 149 11.76 24.44 -11.00
N ASN A 150 10.72 23.81 -11.54
CA ASN A 150 10.07 24.23 -12.78
C ASN A 150 9.16 25.44 -12.49
N SER A 151 9.60 26.63 -12.91
CA SER A 151 8.88 27.91 -12.71
C SER A 151 7.52 27.98 -13.42
N ASN A 152 7.22 27.04 -14.33
CA ASN A 152 5.91 26.94 -14.97
C ASN A 152 4.86 26.24 -14.09
N ALA A 153 5.24 25.70 -12.93
CA ALA A 153 4.28 25.08 -12.01
C ALA A 153 3.30 26.13 -11.46
N LYS A 154 2.01 25.89 -11.69
CA LYS A 154 0.88 26.70 -11.19
C LYS A 154 0.00 25.95 -10.21
N SER A 155 0.11 24.63 -10.13
CA SER A 155 -0.44 23.87 -9.00
C SER A 155 0.38 22.63 -8.70
N VAL A 156 0.29 22.18 -7.45
CA VAL A 156 0.89 20.93 -6.95
C VAL A 156 -0.21 20.08 -6.33
N TYR A 157 -0.26 18.82 -6.70
CA TYR A 157 -1.18 17.85 -6.16
C TYR A 157 -0.44 16.80 -5.34
N PHE A 158 -0.79 16.71 -4.07
CA PHE A 158 -0.30 15.68 -3.16
C PHE A 158 -1.32 14.55 -3.03
N LYS A 159 -0.84 13.31 -3.13
CA LYS A 159 -1.57 12.08 -2.84
C LYS A 159 -0.82 11.34 -1.74
N LEU A 160 -1.31 11.40 -0.51
CA LEU A 160 -0.80 10.62 0.60
C LEU A 160 -1.67 9.36 0.80
N ARG A 161 -1.02 8.20 0.88
CA ARG A 161 -1.62 6.88 1.04
C ARG A 161 -0.89 6.12 2.15
N GLY A 162 -1.52 5.08 2.69
CA GLY A 162 -0.96 4.22 3.74
C GLY A 162 -1.65 4.48 5.08
N ALA A 163 -0.90 4.59 6.17
CA ALA A 163 -1.49 4.77 7.50
C ALA A 163 -2.28 6.09 7.61
N THR A 164 -1.86 7.14 6.90
CA THR A 164 -2.62 8.39 6.73
C THR A 164 -3.06 8.52 5.27
N PHE A 165 -4.31 8.93 5.03
CA PHE A 165 -4.83 9.21 3.69
C PHE A 165 -5.16 10.70 3.53
N ARG A 166 -4.64 11.32 2.48
CA ARG A 166 -4.93 12.72 2.14
C ARG A 166 -4.76 13.00 0.65
N ASN A 167 -5.59 13.88 0.10
CA ASN A 167 -5.41 14.51 -1.20
C ASN A 167 -5.39 16.02 -0.99
N GLN A 168 -4.38 16.73 -1.51
CA GLN A 168 -4.28 18.18 -1.36
C GLN A 168 -3.87 18.82 -2.68
N VAL A 169 -4.60 19.84 -3.12
CA VAL A 169 -4.24 20.65 -4.29
C VAL A 169 -3.81 22.03 -3.78
N GLU A 170 -2.60 22.43 -4.12
CA GLU A 170 -2.03 23.74 -3.78
C GLU A 170 -1.81 24.56 -5.05
N ASN A 171 -2.29 25.80 -5.05
CA ASN A 171 -2.23 26.70 -6.22
C ASN A 171 -1.23 27.84 -6.05
N VAL A 172 -0.74 28.05 -4.83
CA VAL A 172 0.15 29.15 -4.46
C VAL A 172 1.33 28.56 -3.73
N ALA A 173 2.54 29.04 -4.05
CA ALA A 173 3.74 28.64 -3.33
C ALA A 173 3.84 29.43 -2.00
N PRO A 174 4.33 28.82 -0.91
CA PRO A 174 4.89 27.47 -0.81
C PRO A 174 3.82 26.37 -0.93
N TYR A 175 4.13 25.29 -1.64
CA TYR A 175 3.18 24.18 -1.81
C TYR A 175 3.29 23.23 -0.62
N SER A 176 2.28 23.16 0.24
CA SER A 176 2.30 22.38 1.48
C SER A 176 1.19 21.32 1.54
N LEU A 177 1.50 20.14 2.09
CA LEU A 177 0.57 19.01 2.15
C LEU A 177 -0.64 19.25 3.06
N PHE A 178 -0.43 19.99 4.16
CA PHE A 178 -1.49 20.35 5.10
C PHE A 178 -1.97 21.80 4.99
N GLY A 179 -1.49 22.51 3.95
CA GLY A 179 -1.78 23.92 3.73
C GLY A 179 -0.89 24.84 4.56
N ASP A 180 -0.84 26.09 4.12
CA ASP A 180 -0.21 27.22 4.79
C ASP A 180 -0.98 28.51 4.48
N ASP A 181 -0.78 29.53 5.31
CA ASP A 181 -1.29 30.87 5.07
C ASP A 181 -0.10 31.85 4.97
N SER A 182 0.33 32.14 3.73
CA SER A 182 1.51 32.98 3.47
C SER A 182 2.81 32.47 4.11
N GLY A 183 2.98 31.15 4.15
CA GLY A 183 4.16 30.51 4.75
C GLY A 183 4.06 30.20 6.24
N ASP A 184 2.92 30.49 6.90
CA ASP A 184 2.55 29.93 8.21
C ASP A 184 1.97 28.52 8.00
N TYR A 185 2.76 27.47 8.29
CA TYR A 185 2.42 26.10 7.92
C TYR A 185 1.46 25.47 8.92
N LYS A 186 0.35 24.92 8.43
CA LYS A 186 -0.63 24.25 9.30
C LYS A 186 -0.09 22.91 9.82
N PRO A 187 -0.36 22.55 11.07
CA PRO A 187 0.07 21.26 11.61
C PRO A 187 -0.65 20.10 10.92
N GLY A 188 0.14 19.08 10.55
CA GLY A 188 -0.38 17.85 9.96
C GLY A 188 -0.64 16.75 10.98
N THR A 189 -1.76 16.06 10.84
CA THR A 189 -2.08 14.84 11.60
C THR A 189 -1.53 13.60 10.89
N TRP A 190 -0.79 12.78 11.62
CA TRP A 190 -0.14 11.59 11.08
C TRP A 190 -0.46 10.36 11.93
N ASN A 191 -0.91 9.29 11.27
CA ASN A 191 -1.00 7.96 11.87
C ASN A 191 0.34 7.25 11.72
N SER A 192 0.77 6.49 12.73
CA SER A 192 1.97 5.66 12.64
C SER A 192 1.82 4.55 11.60
N GLY A 193 2.88 4.24 10.88
CA GLY A 193 2.94 3.18 9.88
C GLY A 193 3.55 3.63 8.57
N SER A 194 3.44 2.78 7.55
CA SER A 194 3.99 3.04 6.23
C SER A 194 3.13 4.04 5.45
N HIS A 195 3.79 4.94 4.73
CA HIS A 195 3.18 5.92 3.85
C HIS A 195 3.81 5.94 2.48
N THR A 196 2.97 6.22 1.48
CA THR A 196 3.37 6.57 0.13
C THR A 196 2.85 7.96 -0.18
N LEU A 197 3.75 8.91 -0.43
CA LEU A 197 3.42 10.26 -0.88
C LEU A 197 3.80 10.41 -2.35
N THR A 198 2.80 10.64 -3.21
CA THR A 198 3.01 11.07 -4.59
C THR A 198 2.73 12.56 -4.72
N VAL A 199 3.63 13.29 -5.36
CA VAL A 199 3.52 14.74 -5.61
C VAL A 199 3.60 14.99 -7.11
N GLU A 200 2.59 15.66 -7.67
CA GLU A 200 2.45 15.95 -9.10
C GLU A 200 2.36 17.47 -9.30
N ALA A 201 3.21 18.05 -10.17
CA ALA A 201 3.18 19.48 -10.50
C ALA A 201 2.55 19.72 -11.87
N TYR A 202 1.71 20.75 -11.99
CA TYR A 202 0.94 21.04 -13.19
C TYR A 202 1.15 22.48 -13.68
N SER A 203 1.05 22.68 -14.99
CA SER A 203 1.21 24.00 -15.64
C SER A 203 -0.01 24.91 -15.51
N GLY A 204 -1.18 24.38 -15.13
CA GLY A 204 -2.37 25.15 -14.79
C GLY A 204 -2.70 25.08 -13.30
N THR A 205 -3.59 25.95 -12.85
CA THR A 205 -4.15 25.89 -11.48
C THR A 205 -5.13 24.72 -11.35
N ASN A 206 -5.45 24.31 -10.13
CA ASN A 206 -6.41 23.26 -9.82
C ASN A 206 -6.15 21.95 -10.57
N ARG A 207 -4.88 21.57 -10.70
CA ARG A 207 -4.46 20.36 -11.41
C ARG A 207 -4.83 20.33 -12.90
N SER A 208 -5.00 21.50 -13.52
CA SER A 208 -5.26 21.65 -14.96
C SER A 208 -3.97 21.79 -15.78
N GLY A 209 -4.08 21.75 -17.10
CA GLY A 209 -2.93 21.84 -18.01
C GLY A 209 -2.11 20.55 -18.06
N SER A 210 -0.86 20.68 -18.53
CA SER A 210 0.07 19.57 -18.64
C SER A 210 0.72 19.21 -17.30
N LEU A 211 0.96 17.91 -17.10
CA LEU A 211 1.72 17.40 -15.98
C LEU A 211 3.21 17.68 -16.21
N LEU A 212 3.79 18.55 -15.38
CA LEU A 212 5.18 19.02 -15.48
C LEU A 212 6.19 18.08 -14.80
N GLY A 213 5.72 17.27 -13.86
CA GLY A 213 6.57 16.39 -13.07
C GLY A 213 5.78 15.61 -12.05
N SER A 214 6.25 14.40 -11.68
CA SER A 214 5.84 13.81 -10.42
C SER A 214 6.96 13.07 -9.72
N ARG A 215 6.83 12.93 -8.40
CA ARG A 215 7.71 12.10 -7.58
C ARG A 215 6.90 11.33 -6.56
N THR A 216 7.38 10.13 -6.24
CA THR A 216 6.82 9.31 -5.17
C THR A 216 7.88 9.05 -4.11
N TYR A 217 7.47 9.16 -2.85
CA TYR A 217 8.27 8.90 -1.65
C TYR A 217 7.57 7.85 -0.79
N ASN A 218 8.28 6.78 -0.47
CA ASN A 218 7.88 5.78 0.50
C ASN A 218 8.64 6.03 1.80
N PHE A 219 7.94 6.22 2.90
CA PHE A 219 8.55 6.46 4.20
C PHE A 219 7.67 5.84 5.29
N ASN A 220 8.23 5.68 6.47
CA ASN A 220 7.51 5.22 7.64
C ASN A 220 7.35 6.39 8.61
N VAL A 221 6.19 6.53 9.21
CA VAL A 221 6.02 7.36 10.39
C VAL A 221 6.10 6.43 11.59
N SER A 222 7.17 6.54 12.36
CA SER A 222 7.18 5.97 13.70
C SER A 222 6.48 6.95 14.62
N GLY A 223 5.36 6.52 15.20
CA GLY A 223 4.96 7.13 16.45
C GLY A 223 5.94 6.67 17.52
N ASN A 224 6.31 7.54 18.45
CA ASN A 224 6.61 7.08 19.80
C ASN A 224 5.30 6.48 20.38
N ASN A 225 4.98 5.26 19.94
CA ASN A 225 3.79 4.49 20.31
C ASN A 225 4.11 3.40 21.34
N SER A 226 5.28 3.46 21.99
CA SER A 226 5.50 2.74 23.24
C SER A 226 4.56 3.33 24.30
N GLY A 227 3.33 2.81 24.38
CA GLY A 227 2.31 3.20 25.36
C GLY A 227 1.07 3.95 24.82
N LYS A 228 0.99 4.27 23.51
CA LYS A 228 -0.10 5.09 22.93
C LYS A 228 -1.11 4.28 22.09
N SER A 229 -1.93 3.44 22.70
CA SER A 229 -3.11 2.87 22.03
C SER A 229 -4.36 2.98 22.91
N ALA A 230 -5.44 3.50 22.34
CA ALA A 230 -6.76 3.43 22.96
C ALA A 230 -7.40 2.08 22.64
N ILE A 231 -8.08 1.49 23.62
CA ILE A 231 -8.71 0.17 23.50
C ILE A 231 -10.19 0.34 23.83
N ALA A 232 -11.07 -0.25 23.01
CA ALA A 232 -12.50 -0.28 23.23
C ALA A 232 -12.97 -1.72 23.51
N TYR A 233 -13.71 -1.93 24.60
CA TYR A 233 -14.21 -3.26 25.00
C TYR A 233 -15.54 -3.18 25.79
N PRO A 234 -16.46 -4.14 25.65
CA PRO A 234 -16.37 -5.30 24.78
C PRO A 234 -16.51 -4.89 23.30
N ASN A 235 -15.82 -5.62 22.43
CA ASN A 235 -15.96 -5.54 20.99
C ASN A 235 -16.17 -6.98 20.50
N PRO A 236 -17.38 -7.38 20.07
CA PRO A 236 -18.53 -6.56 19.67
C PRO A 236 -19.27 -5.83 20.80
N VAL A 237 -19.79 -4.63 20.50
CA VAL A 237 -20.56 -3.76 21.41
C VAL A 237 -22.00 -4.27 21.49
N LYS A 238 -22.41 -4.75 22.67
CA LYS A 238 -23.77 -5.21 22.94
C LYS A 238 -24.52 -4.16 23.76
N GLN A 239 -25.71 -3.77 23.32
CA GLN A 239 -26.61 -2.83 24.03
C GLN A 239 -26.03 -1.41 24.27
N GLY A 240 -25.08 -0.96 23.43
CA GLY A 240 -24.61 0.44 23.40
C GLY A 240 -23.54 0.83 24.43
N ASN A 241 -23.13 -0.05 25.34
CA ASN A 241 -22.09 0.31 26.30
C ASN A 241 -20.70 -0.14 25.80
N VAL A 242 -19.74 0.78 25.71
CA VAL A 242 -18.34 0.47 25.43
C VAL A 242 -17.42 1.11 26.47
N ASN A 243 -16.51 0.33 27.03
CA ASN A 243 -15.42 0.86 27.83
C ASN A 243 -14.28 1.28 26.92
N VAL A 244 -13.75 2.46 27.16
CA VAL A 244 -12.58 3.00 26.48
C VAL A 244 -11.45 3.15 27.48
N LYS A 245 -10.36 2.43 27.26
CA LYS A 245 -9.10 2.65 27.97
C LYS A 245 -8.23 3.55 27.11
N LEU A 246 -7.90 4.72 27.64
CA LEU A 246 -6.99 5.65 26.98
C LEU A 246 -5.53 5.35 27.38
N PRO A 247 -4.56 5.72 26.53
CA PRO A 247 -3.15 5.69 26.89
C PRO A 247 -2.84 6.45 28.18
N GLU A 248 -1.85 5.99 28.94
CA GLU A 248 -1.37 6.67 30.16
C GLU A 248 -0.76 8.05 29.88
N THR A 249 -0.44 8.35 28.62
CA THR A 249 0.07 9.65 28.16
C THR A 249 -1.03 10.69 27.96
N ILE A 250 -2.32 10.32 28.03
CA ILE A 250 -3.44 11.24 27.89
C ILE A 250 -3.91 11.73 29.25
N THR A 251 -3.90 13.05 29.42
CA THR A 251 -4.42 13.75 30.61
C THR A 251 -5.40 14.83 30.18
N GLY A 252 -6.42 15.11 31.00
CA GLY A 252 -7.42 16.15 30.75
C GLY A 252 -8.69 15.64 30.09
N VAL A 253 -9.36 16.45 29.27
CA VAL A 253 -10.60 16.07 28.57
C VAL A 253 -10.29 15.70 27.13
N ALA A 254 -10.70 14.51 26.70
CA ALA A 254 -10.61 14.07 25.30
C ALA A 254 -11.97 14.22 24.63
N GLY A 255 -12.01 14.75 23.40
CA GLY A 255 -13.20 14.65 22.55
C GLY A 255 -13.29 13.26 21.92
N TYR A 256 -14.50 12.79 21.62
CA TYR A 256 -14.68 11.62 20.77
C TYR A 256 -15.79 11.84 19.74
N ALA A 257 -15.70 11.10 18.64
CA ALA A 257 -16.75 10.94 17.64
C ALA A 257 -16.86 9.47 17.23
N ILE A 258 -18.06 9.03 16.89
CA ILE A 258 -18.27 7.73 16.26
C ILE A 258 -18.61 7.97 14.80
N ILE A 259 -17.92 7.26 13.93
CA ILE A 259 -18.03 7.41 12.48
C ILE A 259 -18.52 6.08 11.89
N SER A 260 -19.54 6.16 11.07
CA SER A 260 -20.04 5.03 10.27
C SER A 260 -19.01 4.57 9.22
N PRO A 261 -19.14 3.35 8.65
CA PRO A 261 -18.23 2.91 7.58
C PRO A 261 -18.23 3.81 6.34
N SER A 262 -19.31 4.57 6.10
CA SER A 262 -19.40 5.57 5.02
C SER A 262 -18.76 6.92 5.37
N GLY A 263 -18.16 7.07 6.56
CA GLY A 263 -17.50 8.32 6.97
C GLY A 263 -18.43 9.35 7.63
N THR A 264 -19.70 9.04 7.85
CA THR A 264 -20.66 9.95 8.51
C THR A 264 -20.50 9.88 10.02
N GLU A 265 -20.36 11.03 10.68
CA GLU A 265 -20.42 11.17 12.14
C GLU A 265 -21.82 10.83 12.65
N ILE A 266 -21.92 9.85 13.56
CA ILE A 266 -23.18 9.39 14.14
C ILE A 266 -23.40 9.90 15.56
N GLU A 267 -22.32 10.17 16.27
CA GLU A 267 -22.33 10.62 17.67
C GLU A 267 -21.03 11.34 17.98
N ARG A 268 -21.09 12.32 18.89
CA ARG A 268 -19.89 12.95 19.46
C ARG A 268 -20.08 13.26 20.94
N GLY A 269 -18.97 13.28 21.67
CA GLY A 269 -18.99 13.62 23.08
C GLY A 269 -17.59 13.92 23.62
N SER A 270 -17.45 13.79 24.94
CA SER A 270 -16.17 13.95 25.63
C SER A 270 -15.94 12.82 26.64
N ILE A 271 -14.67 12.53 26.88
CA ILE A 271 -14.16 11.57 27.84
C ILE A 271 -13.33 12.35 28.86
N ASP A 272 -13.70 12.31 30.12
CA ASP A 272 -12.86 12.83 31.19
C ASP A 272 -11.71 11.85 31.44
N ALA A 273 -10.49 12.25 31.11
CA ALA A 273 -9.25 11.49 31.32
C ALA A 273 -8.37 12.15 32.39
N SER A 274 -8.99 12.78 33.40
CA SER A 274 -8.30 13.45 34.51
C SER A 274 -7.40 12.54 35.37
N LYS A 275 -7.52 11.20 35.26
CA LYS A 275 -6.66 10.23 35.93
C LYS A 275 -5.96 9.32 34.93
N MET A 276 -4.63 9.18 35.08
CA MET A 276 -3.77 8.42 34.18
C MET A 276 -4.21 6.94 34.09
N GLY A 277 -4.35 6.42 32.88
CA GLY A 277 -4.63 5.00 32.62
C GLY A 277 -6.05 4.52 32.94
N ASP A 278 -6.95 5.44 33.32
CA ASP A 278 -8.33 5.11 33.66
C ASP A 278 -9.07 4.49 32.47
N THR A 279 -9.85 3.46 32.76
CA THR A 279 -10.93 3.02 31.86
C THR A 279 -12.14 3.90 32.11
N LYS A 280 -12.72 4.47 31.06
CA LYS A 280 -13.99 5.19 31.13
C LYS A 280 -15.07 4.45 30.36
N LEU A 281 -16.24 4.35 30.97
CA LEU A 281 -17.42 3.82 30.31
C LEU A 281 -18.01 4.92 29.42
N LEU A 282 -18.08 4.67 28.12
CA LEU A 282 -18.88 5.44 27.18
C LEU A 282 -20.19 4.71 26.93
N GLN A 283 -21.28 5.43 27.17
CA GLN A 283 -22.60 5.01 26.71
C GLN A 283 -22.76 5.55 25.30
N ILE A 284 -22.62 4.66 24.33
CA ILE A 284 -22.91 4.92 22.93
C ILE A 284 -24.40 4.70 22.74
N ASP A 285 -25.08 5.65 22.12
CA ASP A 285 -26.45 5.43 21.73
C ASP A 285 -26.48 4.50 20.50
N SER A 286 -26.54 3.19 20.78
CA SER A 286 -26.58 2.15 19.75
C SER A 286 -27.79 2.25 18.80
N ALA A 287 -28.79 3.08 19.11
CA ALA A 287 -29.88 3.38 18.17
C ALA A 287 -29.38 4.20 16.96
N ASN A 288 -28.31 4.98 17.11
CA ASN A 288 -27.71 5.78 16.04
C ASN A 288 -26.82 4.95 15.09
N MET A 289 -26.34 3.79 15.55
CA MET A 289 -25.61 2.80 14.76
C MET A 289 -26.61 1.93 13.97
N LYS A 290 -27.27 2.46 12.93
CA LYS A 290 -28.46 1.83 12.32
C LYS A 290 -28.31 0.38 11.84
N ASN A 291 -27.12 0.00 11.36
CA ASN A 291 -26.85 -1.34 10.83
C ASN A 291 -25.75 -2.05 11.61
N ASP A 292 -25.80 -3.38 11.66
CA ASP A 292 -24.68 -4.19 12.14
C ASP A 292 -23.47 -3.98 11.22
N GLY A 293 -22.27 -3.97 11.82
CA GLY A 293 -21.05 -3.71 11.07
C GLY A 293 -19.98 -2.98 11.88
N VAL A 294 -18.91 -2.60 11.18
CA VAL A 294 -17.75 -1.91 11.76
C VAL A 294 -17.97 -0.41 11.77
N TYR A 295 -17.89 0.20 12.95
CA TYR A 295 -17.86 1.64 13.15
C TYR A 295 -16.49 2.03 13.71
N TYR A 296 -16.17 3.33 13.65
CA TYR A 296 -14.89 3.85 14.10
C TYR A 296 -15.10 4.84 15.23
N LEU A 297 -14.60 4.51 16.42
CA LEU A 297 -14.46 5.44 17.53
C LEU A 297 -13.19 6.27 17.31
N VAL A 298 -13.36 7.55 17.00
CA VAL A 298 -12.28 8.52 16.83
C VAL A 298 -12.18 9.33 18.11
N ILE A 299 -11.03 9.28 18.78
CA ILE A 299 -10.77 9.99 20.03
C ILE A 299 -9.71 11.05 19.75
N GLN A 300 -10.02 12.29 20.08
CA GLN A 300 -9.11 13.42 19.96
C GLN A 300 -8.76 13.91 21.36
N ALA A 301 -7.51 13.73 21.77
CA ALA A 301 -7.05 14.12 23.09
C ALA A 301 -5.78 14.95 22.96
N ASN A 302 -5.83 16.21 23.41
CA ASN A 302 -4.76 17.18 23.20
C ASN A 302 -4.39 17.28 21.70
N TYR A 303 -3.23 16.75 21.31
CA TYR A 303 -2.74 16.70 19.92
C TYR A 303 -2.73 15.28 19.31
N ASP A 304 -3.13 14.27 20.08
CA ASP A 304 -3.18 12.87 19.63
C ASP A 304 -4.58 12.52 19.11
N VAL A 305 -4.63 11.75 18.01
CA VAL A 305 -5.87 11.17 17.47
C VAL A 305 -5.76 9.65 17.49
N PHE A 306 -6.72 8.98 18.12
CA PHE A 306 -6.82 7.53 18.15
C PHE A 306 -8.05 7.08 17.38
N THR A 307 -7.92 6.04 16.56
CA THR A 307 -9.06 5.42 15.88
C THR A 307 -9.17 3.98 16.34
N VAL A 308 -10.29 3.62 16.95
CA VAL A 308 -10.57 2.27 17.46
C VAL A 308 -11.77 1.70 16.71
N PRO A 309 -11.62 0.57 15.99
CA PRO A 309 -12.75 -0.09 15.37
C PRO A 309 -13.64 -0.74 16.43
N ILE A 310 -14.94 -0.48 16.37
CA ILE A 310 -15.97 -1.10 17.22
C ILE A 310 -16.99 -1.80 16.33
N ILE A 311 -17.38 -3.02 16.68
CA ILE A 311 -18.31 -3.84 15.90
C ILE A 311 -19.67 -3.78 16.59
N LYS A 312 -20.72 -3.37 15.86
CA LYS A 312 -22.10 -3.57 16.29
C LYS A 312 -22.60 -4.94 15.82
N GLN A 313 -23.19 -5.68 16.75
CA GLN A 313 -23.89 -6.94 16.57
C GLN A 313 -25.22 -6.92 17.31
#